data_AF-A0A970KJX0-F1
#
_entry.id   AF-A0A970KJX0-F1
#
_cell.length_a   1.000
_cell.length_b   1.000
_cell.length_c   1.000
_cell.angle_alpha   90.00
_cell.angle_beta   90.00
_cell.angle_gamma   90.00
#
_symmetry.space_group_name_H-M   'P 1'
#
loop_
_entity.id
_entity.type
_entity.pdbx_description
1 polymer ?
#
loop_
_entity_poly.entity_id
_entity_poly.type
_entity_poly.pdbx_seq_one_letter_code
_entity_poly.pdbx_strand_id
1 'polypeptide(L)'
;MKKTALLPLIPVSLAIVTWAQQTNNLLNSGDLGIRVVIDEDDTPPTEEELLKHKMRRALPYRTEVPEFYRLRSLGQLAKVSDGVVIGKVVSARTTTPTGSSVSARFMNNVSLSVAVETVLLGDNLPRKMKIGEQWPNDDFRRMLIATQPYTWNIKKQPKTGDRVLMFLLREPGMGWQRGERAFAFRKTAVPKDGAYHITRGNDGIRHLETPEIATNYLNAVKGYLEELRGEKRDPDSYYSLLSGLVRSSVQSIREDARSDLMYFIEYCPSFDARRVLADDNIDEAIKYWVEHDVLPGREQQKADAQNEP
;
A
#
# COMPACT_ATOMS: atom_id res chain seq x y z
N MET A 1 -59.23 15.50 -48.06
CA MET A 1 -58.14 16.17 -48.81
C MET A 1 -56.88 16.17 -47.95
N LYS A 2 -55.79 15.58 -48.48
CA LYS A 2 -54.36 15.95 -48.37
C LYS A 2 -53.78 16.16 -46.93
N LYS A 3 -52.63 15.63 -46.53
CA LYS A 3 -51.53 14.92 -47.21
C LYS A 3 -50.57 14.29 -46.16
N THR A 4 -50.01 13.18 -46.59
CA THR A 4 -48.86 12.36 -46.15
C THR A 4 -47.53 13.11 -45.99
N ALA A 5 -46.61 12.55 -45.17
CA ALA A 5 -45.22 12.14 -45.50
C ALA A 5 -44.29 12.26 -44.26
N LEU A 6 -43.86 11.17 -43.64
CA LEU A 6 -42.68 10.33 -43.92
C LEU A 6 -41.39 10.82 -43.23
N LEU A 7 -40.98 10.07 -42.20
CA LEU A 7 -39.60 9.96 -41.72
C LEU A 7 -38.64 9.58 -42.86
N PRO A 8 -37.40 10.08 -42.83
CA PRO A 8 -36.27 9.29 -43.28
C PRO A 8 -35.26 9.04 -42.14
N LEU A 9 -34.75 7.82 -42.17
CA LEU A 9 -33.61 7.33 -41.40
C LEU A 9 -32.33 8.15 -41.63
N ILE A 10 -31.56 8.34 -40.55
CA ILE A 10 -30.08 8.21 -40.40
C ILE A 10 -29.20 8.65 -41.60
N PRO A 11 -28.23 9.56 -41.34
CA PRO A 11 -26.83 9.12 -41.34
C PRO A 11 -26.06 9.67 -40.12
N VAL A 12 -26.04 8.90 -39.03
CA VAL A 12 -25.13 9.09 -37.87
C VAL A 12 -23.70 8.62 -38.22
N SER A 13 -23.51 8.02 -39.39
CA SER A 13 -22.23 7.45 -39.84
C SER A 13 -21.24 8.45 -40.43
N LEU A 14 -21.64 9.69 -40.79
CA LEU A 14 -20.69 10.67 -41.34
C LEU A 14 -20.04 11.59 -40.30
N ALA A 15 -20.66 11.78 -39.13
CA ALA A 15 -20.12 12.63 -38.07
C ALA A 15 -18.98 11.95 -37.27
N ILE A 16 -18.97 10.61 -37.22
CA ILE A 16 -17.92 9.85 -36.52
C ILE A 16 -16.64 9.78 -37.37
N VAL A 17 -16.77 9.74 -38.70
CA VAL A 17 -15.61 9.64 -39.60
C VAL A 17 -14.83 10.97 -39.68
N THR A 18 -15.50 12.12 -39.56
CA THR A 18 -14.82 13.43 -39.56
C THR A 18 -14.16 13.77 -38.22
N TRP A 19 -14.68 13.27 -37.09
CA TRP A 19 -14.03 13.41 -35.78
C TRP A 19 -12.79 12.52 -35.63
N ALA A 20 -12.76 11.36 -36.28
CA ALA A 20 -11.58 10.50 -36.33
C ALA A 20 -10.44 11.12 -37.18
N GLN A 21 -10.76 11.87 -38.24
CA GLN A 21 -9.73 12.54 -39.05
C GLN A 21 -9.20 13.84 -38.44
N GLN A 22 -9.93 14.51 -37.54
CA GLN A 22 -9.44 15.71 -36.86
C GLN A 22 -8.54 15.44 -35.65
N THR A 23 -8.54 14.23 -35.10
CA THR A 23 -7.62 13.84 -34.02
C THR A 23 -6.23 13.44 -34.53
N ASN A 24 -6.10 13.05 -35.81
CA ASN A 24 -4.81 12.73 -36.41
C ASN A 24 -3.94 13.96 -36.76
N ASN A 25 -4.51 15.17 -36.82
CA ASN A 25 -3.76 16.40 -37.14
C ASN A 25 -3.42 17.28 -35.93
N LEU A 26 -3.62 16.79 -34.69
CA LEU A 26 -3.34 17.53 -33.45
C LEU A 26 -2.19 16.94 -32.61
N LEU A 27 -1.31 16.15 -33.23
CA LEU A 27 -0.07 15.67 -32.62
C LEU A 27 1.14 16.40 -33.21
N ASN A 28 1.20 17.71 -32.97
CA ASN A 28 2.45 18.47 -32.93
C ASN A 28 2.28 19.63 -31.96
N SER A 29 2.14 19.29 -30.67
CA SER A 29 2.35 20.22 -29.57
C SER A 29 3.76 19.98 -29.05
N GLY A 30 4.68 20.85 -29.47
CA GLY A 30 6.12 20.78 -29.18
C GLY A 30 6.52 21.11 -27.73
N ASP A 31 5.59 21.11 -26.76
CA ASP A 31 5.85 21.70 -25.44
C ASP A 31 5.68 20.76 -24.23
N LEU A 32 5.43 19.46 -24.42
CA LEU A 32 5.24 18.53 -23.28
C LEU A 32 6.16 17.32 -23.23
N GLY A 33 7.04 17.09 -24.21
CA GLY A 33 8.01 15.99 -24.14
C GLY A 33 7.40 14.58 -23.97
N ILE A 34 6.09 14.42 -24.13
CA ILE A 34 5.42 13.12 -24.13
C ILE A 34 5.50 12.58 -25.53
N ARG A 35 6.46 11.67 -25.75
CA ARG A 35 6.49 10.85 -26.95
C ARG A 35 5.48 9.72 -26.76
N VAL A 36 4.26 9.90 -27.25
CA VAL A 36 3.34 8.77 -27.45
C VAL A 36 3.88 7.99 -28.64
N VAL A 37 4.68 6.96 -28.36
CA VAL A 37 5.04 5.97 -29.37
C VAL A 37 3.80 5.10 -29.55
N ILE A 38 3.09 5.31 -30.65
CA ILE A 38 2.17 4.30 -31.17
C ILE A 38 3.08 3.36 -31.95
N ASP A 39 3.43 2.22 -31.36
CA ASP A 39 4.08 1.15 -32.12
C ASP A 39 3.13 0.74 -33.25
N GLU A 40 3.63 0.72 -34.49
CA GLU A 40 2.90 0.33 -35.71
C GLU A 40 2.59 -1.18 -35.78
N ASP A 41 2.68 -1.90 -34.66
CA ASP A 41 2.23 -3.29 -34.57
C ASP A 41 0.73 -3.28 -34.22
N ASP A 42 -0.08 -2.97 -35.23
CA ASP A 42 -1.55 -2.81 -35.20
C ASP A 42 -2.29 -4.16 -35.01
N THR A 43 -1.65 -5.13 -34.35
CA THR A 43 -2.30 -6.37 -33.97
C THR A 43 -3.15 -6.09 -32.73
N PRO A 44 -4.50 -6.20 -32.80
CA PRO A 44 -5.32 -6.01 -31.62
C PRO A 44 -4.90 -7.04 -30.55
N PRO A 45 -4.84 -6.63 -29.26
CA PRO A 45 -4.40 -7.52 -28.21
C PRO A 45 -5.29 -8.77 -28.16
N THR A 46 -4.65 -9.92 -28.04
CA THR A 46 -5.30 -11.21 -27.89
C THR A 46 -6.16 -11.27 -26.62
N GLU A 47 -7.10 -12.21 -26.56
CA GLU A 47 -7.92 -12.41 -25.35
C GLU A 47 -7.06 -12.73 -24.12
N GLU A 48 -5.95 -13.46 -24.30
CA GLU A 48 -4.99 -13.75 -23.25
C GLU A 48 -4.28 -12.48 -22.76
N GLU A 49 -3.87 -11.59 -23.66
CA GLU A 49 -3.24 -10.32 -23.30
C GLU A 49 -4.21 -9.39 -22.57
N LEU A 50 -5.48 -9.36 -22.99
CA LEU A 50 -6.53 -8.62 -22.31
C LEU A 50 -6.80 -9.18 -20.90
N LEU A 51 -6.84 -10.51 -20.75
CA LEU A 51 -6.98 -11.17 -19.46
C LEU A 51 -5.79 -10.85 -18.54
N LYS A 52 -4.57 -11.02 -19.04
CA LYS A 52 -3.33 -10.70 -18.32
C LYS A 52 -3.30 -9.24 -17.88
N HIS A 53 -3.69 -8.33 -18.78
CA HIS A 53 -3.80 -6.92 -18.44
C HIS A 53 -4.82 -6.70 -17.32
N LYS A 54 -6.03 -7.25 -17.44
CA LYS A 54 -7.10 -7.16 -16.44
C LYS A 54 -6.65 -7.67 -15.07
N MET A 55 -6.03 -8.85 -15.01
CA MET A 55 -5.54 -9.44 -13.76
C MET A 55 -4.45 -8.58 -13.14
N ARG A 56 -3.50 -8.09 -13.94
CA ARG A 56 -2.48 -7.14 -13.47
C ARG A 56 -3.09 -5.82 -12.97
N ARG A 57 -4.19 -5.33 -13.55
CA ARG A 57 -4.89 -4.12 -13.03
C ARG A 57 -5.53 -4.34 -11.66
N ALA A 58 -5.94 -5.57 -11.37
CA ALA A 58 -6.70 -5.91 -10.18
C ALA A 58 -5.82 -6.26 -8.96
N LEU A 59 -4.51 -6.38 -9.13
CA LEU A 59 -3.55 -6.55 -8.04
C LEU A 59 -3.47 -5.29 -7.15
N PRO A 60 -3.26 -5.46 -5.84
CA PRO A 60 -3.15 -4.33 -4.90
C PRO A 60 -1.94 -3.43 -5.23
N TYR A 61 -2.11 -2.12 -5.01
CA TYR A 61 -1.07 -1.09 -5.16
C TYR A 61 -0.33 -1.06 -6.51
N ARG A 62 -1.06 -1.22 -7.62
CA ARG A 62 -0.53 -0.99 -8.97
C ARG A 62 -0.13 0.48 -9.17
N THR A 63 1.11 0.79 -8.85
CA THR A 63 1.73 2.10 -9.05
C THR A 63 3.09 1.89 -9.70
N GLU A 64 3.71 2.96 -10.19
CA GLU A 64 5.09 2.90 -10.71
C GLU A 64 6.10 2.48 -9.62
N VAL A 65 5.73 2.59 -8.34
CA VAL A 65 6.56 2.22 -7.19
C VAL A 65 5.75 1.38 -6.19
N PRO A 66 5.34 0.15 -6.56
CA PRO A 66 4.44 -0.66 -5.76
C PRO A 66 5.05 -1.00 -4.38
N GLU A 67 6.37 -1.16 -4.31
CA GLU A 67 7.08 -1.47 -3.06
C GLU A 67 6.86 -0.42 -1.98
N PHE A 68 6.86 0.86 -2.33
CA PHE A 68 6.69 1.94 -1.36
C PHE A 68 5.33 1.90 -0.68
N TYR A 69 4.29 1.54 -1.43
CA TYR A 69 2.93 1.40 -0.92
C TYR A 69 2.76 0.10 -0.13
N ARG A 70 3.33 -1.01 -0.60
CA ARG A 70 3.24 -2.30 0.09
C ARG A 70 3.93 -2.29 1.45
N LEU A 71 4.99 -1.49 1.64
CA LEU A 71 5.66 -1.31 2.95
C LEU A 71 4.85 -0.55 4.00
N ARG A 72 3.66 -0.06 3.63
CA ARG A 72 2.75 0.70 4.49
C ARG A 72 1.53 -0.11 4.94
N SER A 73 1.46 -1.39 4.57
CA SER A 73 0.42 -2.31 5.00
C SER A 73 0.52 -2.59 6.51
N LEU A 74 -0.58 -3.08 7.10
CA LEU A 74 -0.62 -3.42 8.53
C LEU A 74 0.45 -4.43 8.92
N GLY A 75 0.71 -5.47 8.10
CA GLY A 75 1.71 -6.49 8.40
C GLY A 75 3.14 -5.93 8.41
N GLN A 76 3.48 -5.08 7.43
CA GLN A 76 4.80 -4.44 7.41
C GLN A 76 4.96 -3.47 8.58
N LEU A 77 3.96 -2.63 8.85
CA LEU A 77 3.97 -1.71 9.99
C LEU A 77 4.09 -2.46 11.32
N ALA A 78 3.36 -3.56 11.51
CA ALA A 78 3.44 -4.39 12.71
C ALA A 78 4.84 -4.99 12.93
N LYS A 79 5.50 -5.46 11.85
CA LYS A 79 6.88 -5.96 11.93
C LYS A 79 7.84 -4.90 12.40
N VAL A 80 7.77 -3.70 11.81
CA VAL A 80 8.81 -2.69 12.00
C VAL A 80 8.56 -1.74 13.16
N SER A 81 7.39 -1.75 13.79
CA SER A 81 7.08 -0.81 14.89
C SER A 81 7.75 -1.18 16.22
N ASP A 82 8.05 -0.17 17.04
CA ASP A 82 8.45 -0.31 18.45
C ASP A 82 7.28 -0.17 19.41
N GLY A 83 6.22 0.52 18.97
CA GLY A 83 4.99 0.66 19.73
C GLY A 83 3.78 0.67 18.81
N VAL A 84 2.66 0.14 19.28
CA VAL A 84 1.36 0.23 18.60
C VAL A 84 0.32 0.61 19.62
N VAL A 85 -0.39 1.70 19.38
CA VAL A 85 -1.33 2.27 20.35
C VAL A 85 -2.62 2.71 19.70
N ILE A 86 -3.70 2.67 20.48
CA ILE A 86 -4.92 3.41 20.20
C ILE A 86 -4.99 4.60 21.16
N GLY A 87 -5.31 5.77 20.62
CA GLY A 87 -5.44 6.97 21.44
C GLY A 87 -6.30 8.04 20.80
N LYS A 88 -6.67 9.02 21.63
CA LYS A 88 -7.40 10.21 21.23
C LYS A 88 -6.45 11.37 21.00
N VAL A 89 -6.53 11.99 19.84
CA VAL A 89 -5.76 13.18 19.50
C VAL A 89 -6.28 14.36 20.34
N VAL A 90 -5.44 14.85 21.25
CA VAL A 90 -5.73 15.99 22.13
C VAL A 90 -5.39 17.32 21.45
N SER A 91 -4.34 17.32 20.64
CA SER A 91 -3.97 18.47 19.82
C SER A 91 -3.26 18.01 18.56
N ALA A 92 -3.65 18.54 17.40
CA ALA A 92 -2.90 18.39 16.16
C ALA A 92 -2.44 19.76 15.66
N ARG A 93 -1.16 19.88 15.29
CA ARG A 93 -0.61 21.05 14.63
C ARG A 93 0.06 20.60 13.33
N THR A 94 -0.39 21.16 12.22
CA THR A 94 0.26 20.97 10.92
C THR A 94 0.95 22.26 10.53
N THR A 95 2.25 22.20 10.28
CA THR A 95 3.04 23.32 9.78
C THR A 95 3.41 23.03 8.33
N THR A 96 2.92 23.88 7.43
CA THR A 96 3.32 23.85 6.01
C THR A 96 4.64 24.59 5.85
N PRO A 97 5.71 23.97 5.31
CA PRO A 97 6.95 24.66 5.07
C PRO A 97 6.74 25.82 4.08
N THR A 98 7.31 26.98 4.39
CA THR A 98 7.17 28.23 3.60
C THR A 98 8.08 28.28 2.36
N GLY A 99 8.61 27.14 1.90
CA GLY A 99 9.51 27.06 0.74
C GLY A 99 8.79 26.95 -0.61
N SER A 100 9.39 27.52 -1.66
CA SER A 100 8.87 27.50 -3.03
C SER A 100 9.20 26.23 -3.82
N SER A 101 10.03 25.32 -3.29
CA SER A 101 10.37 24.09 -3.99
C SER A 101 9.18 23.14 -4.05
N VAL A 102 9.06 22.39 -5.16
CA VAL A 102 8.04 21.33 -5.31
C VAL A 102 8.12 20.33 -4.16
N SER A 103 9.32 20.04 -3.66
CA SER A 103 9.55 19.20 -2.47
C SER A 103 8.99 19.79 -1.17
N ALA A 104 9.03 21.11 -0.97
CA ALA A 104 8.53 21.76 0.25
C ALA A 104 7.01 21.63 0.43
N ARG A 105 6.26 21.61 -0.68
CA ARG A 105 4.80 21.44 -0.69
C ARG A 105 4.32 20.08 -0.20
N PHE A 106 5.18 19.07 -0.15
CA PHE A 106 4.84 17.75 0.38
C PHE A 106 5.40 17.49 1.79
N MET A 107 6.13 18.44 2.36
CA MET A 107 6.82 18.28 3.66
C MET A 107 6.02 18.87 4.83
N ASN A 108 4.71 18.65 4.90
CA ASN A 108 3.94 19.07 6.06
C ASN A 108 4.49 18.39 7.33
N ASN A 109 4.84 19.19 8.33
CA ASN A 109 5.26 18.69 9.63
C ASN A 109 4.02 18.61 10.52
N VAL A 110 3.70 17.42 11.01
CA VAL A 110 2.54 17.20 11.88
C VAL A 110 3.02 16.87 13.28
N SER A 111 2.65 17.70 14.26
CA SER A 111 2.80 17.41 15.68
C SER A 111 1.49 16.94 16.26
N LEU A 112 1.54 15.87 17.04
CA LEU A 112 0.38 15.33 17.74
C LEU A 112 0.65 15.26 19.23
N SER A 113 -0.34 15.66 20.03
CA SER A 113 -0.46 15.23 21.42
C SER A 113 -1.58 14.21 21.49
N VAL A 114 -1.30 13.03 22.01
CA VAL A 114 -2.26 11.92 22.05
C VAL A 114 -2.41 11.43 23.48
N ALA A 115 -3.66 11.27 23.92
CA ALA A 115 -4.01 10.54 25.12
C ALA A 115 -4.15 9.05 24.75
N VAL A 116 -3.23 8.22 25.25
CA VAL A 116 -3.20 6.78 24.97
C VAL A 116 -4.32 6.10 25.75
N GLU A 117 -5.16 5.36 25.04
CA GLU A 117 -6.28 4.58 25.60
C GLU A 117 -5.88 3.11 25.74
N THR A 118 -5.14 2.58 24.78
CA THR A 118 -4.75 1.16 24.74
C THR A 118 -3.39 1.02 24.11
N VAL A 119 -2.57 0.16 24.70
CA VAL A 119 -1.27 -0.25 24.16
C VAL A 119 -1.39 -1.67 23.64
N LEU A 120 -1.08 -1.88 22.37
CA LEU A 120 -1.08 -3.19 21.70
C LEU A 120 0.33 -3.77 21.57
N LEU A 121 1.34 -2.90 21.47
CA LEU A 121 2.76 -3.26 21.44
C LEU A 121 3.57 -2.18 22.14
N GLY A 122 4.61 -2.59 22.86
CA GLY A 122 5.62 -1.72 23.46
C GLY A 122 5.45 -1.55 24.97
N ASP A 123 6.58 -1.59 25.69
CA ASP A 123 6.58 -1.42 27.15
C ASP A 123 6.56 0.05 27.53
N ASN A 124 5.83 0.38 28.61
CA ASN A 124 5.90 1.65 29.32
C ASN A 124 5.64 2.90 28.46
N LEU A 125 4.73 2.82 27.48
CA LEU A 125 4.29 3.98 26.72
C LEU A 125 3.56 4.97 27.63
N PRO A 126 3.91 6.27 27.59
CA PRO A 126 3.30 7.24 28.50
C PRO A 126 1.84 7.47 28.12
N ARG A 127 0.98 7.68 29.14
CA ARG A 127 -0.46 7.95 28.93
C ARG A 127 -0.73 9.18 28.06
N LYS A 128 0.22 10.12 28.01
CA LYS A 128 0.22 11.26 27.10
C LYS A 128 1.51 11.23 26.30
N MET A 129 1.39 11.20 24.99
CA MET A 129 2.52 11.19 24.06
C MET A 129 2.52 12.47 23.24
N LYS A 130 3.69 13.09 23.10
CA LYS A 130 3.95 14.06 22.04
C LYS A 130 4.70 13.35 20.93
N ILE A 131 4.12 13.37 19.74
CA ILE A 131 4.71 12.78 18.54
C ILE A 131 5.29 13.95 17.74
N GLY A 132 6.60 13.87 17.51
CA GLY A 132 7.44 15.00 17.10
C GLY A 132 7.15 15.55 15.71
N GLU A 133 7.40 16.86 15.53
CA GLU A 133 7.34 17.61 14.26
C GLU A 133 8.47 17.25 13.29
N GLN A 134 9.57 16.70 13.81
CA GLN A 134 10.84 16.63 13.11
C GLN A 134 11.04 15.31 12.40
N TRP A 135 11.66 15.44 11.23
CA TRP A 135 12.17 14.33 10.47
C TRP A 135 13.25 13.62 11.28
N PRO A 136 13.29 12.28 11.19
CA PRO A 136 14.23 11.44 11.94
C PRO A 136 15.68 11.94 11.93
N ASN A 137 16.13 12.39 10.77
CA ASN A 137 17.37 13.10 10.52
C ASN A 137 17.36 13.63 9.07
N ASP A 138 18.35 14.46 8.72
CA ASP A 138 18.48 15.05 7.40
C ASP A 138 18.77 14.04 6.27
N ASP A 139 19.35 12.89 6.60
CA ASP A 139 19.67 11.85 5.61
C ASP A 139 18.44 11.02 5.23
N PHE A 140 17.60 10.69 6.21
CA PHE A 140 16.29 10.08 6.01
C PHE A 140 15.36 11.01 5.22
N ARG A 141 15.43 12.31 5.53
CA ARG A 141 14.74 13.35 4.76
C ARG A 141 15.23 13.41 3.32
N ARG A 142 16.56 13.45 3.08
CA ARG A 142 17.15 13.50 1.73
C ARG A 142 16.83 12.26 0.89
N MET A 143 16.95 11.07 1.47
CA MET A 143 16.63 9.81 0.81
C MET A 143 15.14 9.74 0.42
N LEU A 144 14.22 10.12 1.32
CA LEU A 144 12.78 10.13 0.98
C LEU A 144 12.43 11.19 -0.07
N ILE A 145 13.03 12.39 -0.01
CA ILE A 145 12.86 13.41 -1.06
C ILE A 145 13.27 12.85 -2.44
N ALA A 146 14.34 12.06 -2.49
CA ALA A 146 14.83 11.47 -3.73
C ALA A 146 13.95 10.31 -4.23
N THR A 147 13.26 9.57 -3.35
CA THR A 147 12.55 8.34 -3.74
C THR A 147 11.03 8.46 -3.80
N GLN A 148 10.39 9.39 -3.06
CA GLN A 148 8.99 9.84 -3.20
C GLN A 148 8.56 10.69 -2.00
N PRO A 149 7.77 11.78 -2.20
CA PRO A 149 7.40 12.69 -1.13
C PRO A 149 6.56 12.01 -0.05
N TYR A 150 6.89 12.28 1.21
CA TYR A 150 6.15 11.85 2.39
C TYR A 150 4.74 12.45 2.40
N THR A 151 3.73 11.60 2.56
CA THR A 151 2.41 11.82 1.97
C THR A 151 1.38 12.40 2.94
N TRP A 152 1.75 13.35 3.79
CA TRP A 152 0.79 14.01 4.70
C TRP A 152 -0.34 14.74 3.96
N ASN A 153 -0.14 15.09 2.68
CA ASN A 153 -1.12 15.84 1.88
C ASN A 153 -2.02 14.96 1.02
N ILE A 154 -1.71 13.67 0.92
CA ILE A 154 -2.47 12.72 0.11
C ILE A 154 -3.47 11.94 0.98
N LYS A 155 -3.19 11.80 2.28
CA LYS A 155 -4.04 11.10 3.25
C LYS A 155 -4.65 12.06 4.26
N LYS A 156 -5.82 11.69 4.80
CA LYS A 156 -6.52 12.42 5.85
C LYS A 156 -5.59 12.66 7.03
N GLN A 157 -5.35 13.93 7.35
CA GLN A 157 -4.55 14.31 8.51
C GLN A 157 -5.39 14.15 9.80
N PRO A 158 -4.78 13.67 10.90
CA PRO A 158 -5.42 13.65 12.21
C PRO A 158 -5.77 15.06 12.70
N LYS A 159 -6.94 15.19 13.29
CA LYS A 159 -7.46 16.42 13.90
C LYS A 159 -7.69 16.22 15.39
N THR A 160 -7.71 17.31 16.14
CA THR A 160 -8.12 17.28 17.55
C THR A 160 -9.48 16.61 17.70
N GLY A 161 -9.58 15.64 18.60
CA GLY A 161 -10.79 14.85 18.84
C GLY A 161 -10.79 13.49 18.14
N ASP A 162 -9.99 13.30 17.09
CA ASP A 162 -9.92 12.04 16.36
C ASP A 162 -9.43 10.91 17.27
N ARG A 163 -10.01 9.72 17.06
CA ARG A 163 -9.52 8.48 17.64
C ARG A 163 -8.71 7.74 16.59
N VAL A 164 -7.46 7.42 16.91
CA VAL A 164 -6.49 6.88 15.96
C VAL A 164 -5.77 5.65 16.50
N LEU A 165 -5.52 4.70 15.62
CA LEU A 165 -4.51 3.65 15.79
C LEU A 165 -3.21 4.16 15.19
N MET A 166 -2.11 4.04 15.94
CA MET A 166 -0.79 4.54 15.54
C MET A 166 0.27 3.47 15.68
N PHE A 167 1.06 3.30 14.63
CA PHE A 167 2.28 2.52 14.57
C PHE A 167 3.47 3.43 14.80
N LEU A 168 4.27 3.16 15.81
CA LEU A 168 5.29 4.07 16.32
C LEU A 168 6.68 3.44 16.25
N LEU A 169 7.66 4.24 15.84
CA LEU A 169 9.10 3.93 15.92
C LEU A 169 9.73 4.76 17.03
N ARG A 170 10.68 4.17 17.74
CA ARG A 170 11.63 4.96 18.53
C ARG A 170 12.68 5.54 17.61
N GLU A 171 13.18 6.71 17.97
CA GLU A 171 14.18 7.44 17.20
C GLU A 171 15.41 6.59 16.80
N PRO A 172 16.05 5.82 17.72
CA PRO A 172 17.15 4.93 17.35
C PRO A 172 16.80 3.83 16.35
N GLY A 173 15.51 3.51 16.19
CA GLY A 173 15.01 2.50 15.25
C GLY A 173 14.56 3.05 13.90
N MET A 174 14.72 4.36 13.67
CA MET A 174 14.32 5.01 12.43
C MET A 174 15.29 4.68 11.28
N GLY A 175 14.73 4.36 10.12
CA GLY A 175 15.49 3.97 8.93
C GLY A 175 14.80 2.85 8.15
N TRP A 176 15.38 2.51 7.00
CA TRP A 176 14.99 1.29 6.29
C TRP A 176 15.62 0.08 6.96
N GLN A 177 14.80 -0.91 7.33
CA GLN A 177 15.33 -2.15 7.86
C GLN A 177 15.54 -3.13 6.69
N ARG A 178 16.81 -3.39 6.36
CA ARG A 178 17.14 -4.33 5.28
C ARG A 178 16.48 -5.69 5.56
N GLY A 179 15.84 -6.24 4.53
CA GLY A 179 15.18 -7.54 4.64
C GLY A 179 13.80 -7.50 5.30
N GLU A 180 13.25 -6.34 5.64
CA GLU A 180 11.92 -6.23 6.29
C GLU A 180 10.79 -6.88 5.50
N ARG A 181 10.95 -7.02 4.18
CA ARG A 181 10.02 -7.72 3.28
C ARG A 181 9.80 -9.17 3.69
N ALA A 182 10.86 -9.84 4.16
CA ALA A 182 10.83 -11.26 4.47
C ALA A 182 9.84 -11.59 5.59
N PHE A 183 9.12 -12.71 5.44
CA PHE A 183 8.25 -13.22 6.49
C PHE A 183 9.03 -13.52 7.78
N ALA A 184 10.27 -14.03 7.64
CA ALA A 184 11.14 -14.37 8.76
C ALA A 184 11.80 -13.15 9.43
N PHE A 185 11.64 -11.94 8.90
CA PHE A 185 12.31 -10.73 9.39
C PHE A 185 11.98 -10.41 10.85
N ARG A 186 12.98 -10.47 11.76
CA ARG A 186 12.81 -10.04 13.15
C ARG A 186 13.43 -8.67 13.33
N LYS A 187 12.62 -7.71 13.77
CA LYS A 187 13.12 -6.38 14.11
C LYS A 187 14.11 -6.48 15.27
N THR A 188 15.30 -5.91 15.08
CA THR A 188 16.30 -5.80 16.13
C THR A 188 15.80 -4.88 17.24
N ALA A 189 16.08 -5.24 18.49
CA ALA A 189 15.80 -4.38 19.62
C ALA A 189 16.56 -3.06 19.48
N VAL A 190 15.86 -1.96 19.72
CA VAL A 190 16.44 -0.62 19.71
C VAL A 190 16.46 -0.08 21.14
N PRO A 191 17.43 0.80 21.46
CA PRO A 191 17.46 1.49 22.74
C PRO A 191 16.09 2.10 23.12
N LYS A 192 15.77 2.07 24.42
CA LYS A 192 14.44 2.51 24.92
C LYS A 192 14.33 4.03 25.11
N ASP A 193 15.42 4.74 24.92
CA ASP A 193 15.54 6.19 24.89
C ASP A 193 15.15 6.76 23.51
N GLY A 194 14.87 8.06 23.50
CA GLY A 194 14.48 8.80 22.29
C GLY A 194 12.98 9.04 22.14
N ALA A 195 12.63 9.95 21.23
CA ALA A 195 11.25 10.29 20.94
C ALA A 195 10.54 9.20 20.12
N TYR A 196 9.20 9.19 20.18
CA TYR A 196 8.39 8.37 19.29
C TYR A 196 8.00 9.16 18.03
N HIS A 197 8.14 8.48 16.89
CA HIS A 197 7.75 8.97 15.58
C HIS A 197 6.74 8.02 14.95
N ILE A 198 5.97 8.54 13.99
CA ILE A 198 5.00 7.72 13.27
C ILE A 198 5.75 6.89 12.23
N THR A 199 5.58 5.59 12.29
CA THR A 199 6.18 4.62 11.37
C THR A 199 5.73 4.94 9.96
N ARG A 200 6.68 5.22 9.06
CA ARG A 200 6.40 5.56 7.65
C ARG A 200 5.46 6.78 7.47
N GLY A 201 5.40 7.71 8.43
CA GLY A 201 4.60 8.94 8.33
C GLY A 201 3.10 8.74 8.49
N ASN A 202 2.25 9.52 7.80
CA ASN A 202 0.80 9.42 7.95
C ASN A 202 0.26 8.00 7.67
N ASP A 203 1.02 7.19 6.93
CA ASP A 203 0.72 5.80 6.67
C ASP A 203 0.86 4.89 7.89
N GLY A 204 1.48 5.34 8.98
CA GLY A 204 1.44 4.65 10.27
C GLY A 204 0.21 4.98 11.10
N ILE A 205 -0.73 5.80 10.60
CA ILE A 205 -1.98 6.14 11.27
C ILE A 205 -3.16 5.44 10.58
N ARG A 206 -4.11 4.95 11.38
CA ARG A 206 -5.44 4.55 10.93
C ARG A 206 -6.51 5.30 11.73
N HIS A 207 -7.45 5.92 11.04
CA HIS A 207 -8.57 6.63 11.66
C HIS A 207 -9.63 5.64 12.12
N LEU A 208 -10.04 5.72 13.38
CA LEU A 208 -11.01 4.82 14.00
C LEU A 208 -12.35 5.55 14.13
N GLU A 209 -12.95 5.88 12.99
CA GLU A 209 -14.09 6.80 12.89
C GLU A 209 -15.36 6.25 13.54
N THR A 210 -15.55 4.93 13.49
CA THR A 210 -16.70 4.24 14.08
C THR A 210 -16.24 3.13 15.03
N PRO A 211 -17.09 2.72 16.00
CA PRO A 211 -16.80 1.58 16.87
C PRO A 211 -16.55 0.28 16.10
N GLU A 212 -17.28 0.07 15.00
CA GLU A 212 -17.10 -1.09 14.13
C GLU A 212 -15.73 -1.09 13.46
N ILE A 213 -15.33 0.04 12.84
CA ILE A 213 -14.01 0.19 12.23
C ILE A 213 -12.91 -0.01 13.28
N ALA A 214 -13.09 0.57 14.48
CA ALA A 214 -12.16 0.42 15.59
C ALA A 214 -11.98 -1.06 15.98
N THR A 215 -13.07 -1.81 16.06
CA THR A 215 -13.05 -3.23 16.42
C THR A 215 -12.36 -4.07 15.35
N ASN A 216 -12.66 -3.82 14.07
CA ASN A 216 -12.02 -4.51 12.96
C ASN A 216 -10.50 -4.27 12.91
N TYR A 217 -10.06 -3.02 13.06
CA TYR A 217 -8.62 -2.72 13.13
C TYR A 217 -7.97 -3.34 14.35
N LEU A 218 -8.61 -3.28 15.52
CA LEU A 218 -8.06 -3.88 16.73
C LEU A 218 -7.83 -5.39 16.55
N ASN A 219 -8.81 -6.11 16.00
CA ASN A 219 -8.71 -7.54 15.75
C ASN A 219 -7.62 -7.86 14.71
N ALA A 220 -7.62 -7.14 13.58
CA ALA A 220 -6.61 -7.33 12.54
C ALA A 220 -5.19 -7.10 13.07
N VAL A 221 -4.98 -6.00 13.80
CA VAL A 221 -3.65 -5.66 14.35
C VAL A 221 -3.21 -6.65 15.43
N LYS A 222 -4.12 -7.11 16.29
CA LYS A 222 -3.78 -8.16 17.26
C LYS A 222 -3.31 -9.43 16.55
N GLY A 223 -4.02 -9.88 15.52
CA GLY A 223 -3.60 -11.03 14.70
C GLY A 223 -2.22 -10.80 14.06
N TYR A 224 -1.99 -9.64 13.44
CA TYR A 224 -0.68 -9.32 12.87
C TYR A 224 0.44 -9.32 13.92
N LEU A 225 0.19 -8.77 15.10
CA LEU A 225 1.18 -8.75 16.18
C LEU A 225 1.45 -10.15 16.72
N GLU A 226 0.44 -10.99 16.87
CA GLU A 226 0.59 -12.38 17.29
C GLU A 226 1.46 -13.15 16.30
N GLU A 227 1.11 -13.13 15.01
CA GLU A 227 1.80 -13.88 13.96
C GLU A 227 3.20 -13.36 13.64
N LEU A 228 3.42 -12.04 13.71
CA LEU A 228 4.66 -11.40 13.26
C LEU A 228 5.56 -10.94 14.41
N ARG A 229 5.04 -10.78 15.62
CA ARG A 229 5.83 -10.34 16.79
C ARG A 229 5.80 -11.35 17.93
N GLY A 230 5.04 -12.44 17.83
CA GLY A 230 5.09 -13.58 18.75
C GLY A 230 6.43 -14.32 18.75
N GLU A 231 6.58 -15.25 19.69
CA GLU A 231 7.82 -16.02 19.89
C GLU A 231 8.17 -16.91 18.69
N LYS A 232 7.15 -17.51 18.10
CA LYS A 232 7.22 -18.38 16.92
C LYS A 232 6.43 -17.75 15.79
N ARG A 233 6.92 -17.97 14.57
CA ARG A 233 6.22 -17.57 13.34
C ARG A 233 5.88 -18.81 12.57
N ASP A 234 4.59 -19.01 12.35
CA ASP A 234 4.08 -20.14 11.61
C ASP A 234 3.54 -19.66 10.26
N PRO A 235 4.11 -20.11 9.13
CA PRO A 235 3.64 -19.72 7.81
C PRO A 235 2.16 -20.05 7.58
N ASP A 236 1.66 -21.16 8.12
CA ASP A 236 0.29 -21.61 7.89
C ASP A 236 -0.73 -20.81 8.69
N SER A 237 -0.42 -20.49 9.95
CA SER A 237 -1.21 -19.59 10.78
C SER A 237 -1.26 -18.18 10.18
N TYR A 238 -0.11 -17.65 9.75
CA TYR A 238 -0.07 -16.32 9.12
C TYR A 238 -0.84 -16.28 7.79
N TYR A 239 -0.73 -17.32 6.96
CA TYR A 239 -1.56 -17.45 5.77
C TYR A 239 -3.05 -17.45 6.11
N SER A 240 -3.45 -18.18 7.15
CA SER A 240 -4.85 -18.28 7.57
C SER A 240 -5.40 -16.94 8.07
N LEU A 241 -4.59 -16.17 8.80
CA LEU A 241 -4.91 -14.77 9.15
C LEU A 241 -5.15 -13.93 7.89
N LEU A 242 -4.22 -13.97 6.92
CA LEU A 242 -4.32 -13.17 5.71
C LEU A 242 -5.53 -13.55 4.85
N SER A 243 -5.78 -14.84 4.64
CA SER A 243 -6.96 -15.37 3.92
C SER A 243 -8.27 -14.91 4.57
N GLY A 244 -8.33 -14.80 5.90
CA GLY A 244 -9.48 -14.20 6.58
C GLY A 244 -9.59 -12.68 6.34
N LEU A 245 -8.49 -11.95 6.46
CA LEU A 245 -8.48 -10.48 6.38
C LEU A 245 -8.74 -9.93 4.97
N VAL A 246 -8.44 -10.67 3.90
CA VAL A 246 -8.82 -10.26 2.53
C VAL A 246 -10.34 -10.17 2.34
N ARG A 247 -11.14 -10.76 3.25
CA ARG A 247 -12.61 -10.63 3.26
C ARG A 247 -13.14 -9.58 4.22
N SER A 248 -12.26 -8.83 4.88
CA SER A 248 -12.64 -7.76 5.81
C SER A 248 -13.66 -6.80 5.19
N SER A 249 -14.67 -6.40 5.97
CA SER A 249 -15.64 -5.35 5.57
C SER A 249 -14.99 -3.97 5.43
N VAL A 250 -13.86 -3.74 6.14
CA VAL A 250 -13.07 -2.52 6.03
C VAL A 250 -12.11 -2.63 4.85
N GLN A 251 -12.36 -1.84 3.80
CA GLN A 251 -11.61 -1.88 2.53
C GLN A 251 -10.09 -1.76 2.73
N SER A 252 -9.62 -0.83 3.56
CA SER A 252 -8.18 -0.63 3.78
C SER A 252 -7.51 -1.82 4.47
N ILE A 253 -8.20 -2.53 5.37
CA ILE A 253 -7.68 -3.77 5.96
C ILE A 253 -7.56 -4.85 4.89
N ARG A 254 -8.55 -4.95 3.99
CA ARG A 254 -8.53 -5.87 2.87
C ARG A 254 -7.36 -5.59 1.92
N GLU A 255 -7.15 -4.34 1.52
CA GLU A 255 -6.03 -3.97 0.63
C GLU A 255 -4.67 -4.19 1.30
N ASP A 256 -4.54 -3.85 2.59
CA ASP A 256 -3.33 -4.12 3.37
C ASP A 256 -3.05 -5.65 3.41
N ALA A 257 -4.07 -6.48 3.66
CA ALA A 257 -3.94 -7.94 3.69
C ALA A 257 -3.62 -8.55 2.33
N ARG A 258 -4.21 -8.06 1.23
CA ARG A 258 -3.88 -8.51 -0.14
C ARG A 258 -2.40 -8.22 -0.46
N SER A 259 -1.93 -7.04 -0.10
CA SER A 259 -0.53 -6.65 -0.24
C SER A 259 0.42 -7.50 0.60
N ASP A 260 0.06 -7.75 1.86
CA ASP A 260 0.83 -8.59 2.77
C ASP A 260 0.87 -10.05 2.31
N LEU A 261 -0.23 -10.57 1.75
CA LEU A 261 -0.29 -11.90 1.15
C LEU A 261 0.66 -12.04 -0.04
N MET A 262 0.69 -11.06 -0.94
CA MET A 262 1.68 -11.07 -2.02
C MET A 262 3.11 -11.06 -1.48
N TYR A 263 3.40 -10.26 -0.43
CA TYR A 263 4.76 -10.24 0.14
C TYR A 263 5.11 -11.55 0.83
N PHE A 264 4.15 -12.15 1.51
CA PHE A 264 4.32 -13.43 2.14
C PHE A 264 4.62 -14.52 1.11
N ILE A 265 3.87 -14.58 0.01
CA ILE A 265 4.10 -15.54 -1.07
C ILE A 265 5.45 -15.28 -1.76
N GLU A 266 5.84 -14.03 -2.02
CA GLU A 266 7.14 -13.72 -2.63
C GLU A 266 8.33 -14.09 -1.72
N TYR A 267 8.23 -13.79 -0.43
CA TYR A 267 9.37 -13.83 0.50
C TYR A 267 9.28 -14.90 1.60
N CYS A 268 8.41 -15.89 1.44
CA CYS A 268 8.33 -17.09 2.28
C CYS A 268 8.44 -18.35 1.40
N PRO A 269 9.66 -18.79 1.04
CA PRO A 269 9.85 -19.93 0.16
C PRO A 269 9.38 -21.26 0.76
N SER A 270 9.30 -21.35 2.08
CA SER A 270 8.78 -22.53 2.79
C SER A 270 7.26 -22.68 2.71
N PHE A 271 6.53 -21.62 2.37
CA PHE A 271 5.08 -21.70 2.21
C PHE A 271 4.71 -22.33 0.86
N ASP A 272 3.76 -23.28 0.86
CA ASP A 272 3.22 -23.85 -0.37
C ASP A 272 2.24 -22.89 -1.05
N ALA A 273 2.74 -22.18 -2.06
CA ALA A 273 1.97 -21.21 -2.83
C ALA A 273 0.79 -21.85 -3.61
N ARG A 274 0.80 -23.17 -3.85
CA ARG A 274 -0.32 -23.85 -4.55
C ARG A 274 -1.61 -23.81 -3.74
N ARG A 275 -1.53 -23.68 -2.41
CA ARG A 275 -2.71 -23.52 -1.53
C ARG A 275 -3.55 -22.30 -1.89
N VAL A 276 -2.92 -21.25 -2.43
CA VAL A 276 -3.59 -20.01 -2.83
C VAL A 276 -4.59 -20.25 -3.96
N LEU A 277 -4.27 -21.16 -4.89
CA LEU A 277 -5.10 -21.45 -6.07
C LEU A 277 -6.43 -22.09 -5.69
N ALA A 278 -6.45 -22.87 -4.62
CA ALA A 278 -7.63 -23.58 -4.12
C ALA A 278 -8.42 -22.79 -3.05
N ASP A 279 -7.98 -21.60 -2.66
CA ASP A 279 -8.61 -20.82 -1.59
C ASP A 279 -9.67 -19.86 -2.15
N ASP A 280 -10.94 -20.12 -1.80
CA ASP A 280 -12.10 -19.33 -2.23
C ASP A 280 -12.12 -17.90 -1.66
N ASN A 281 -11.34 -17.61 -0.62
CA ASN A 281 -11.25 -16.26 -0.07
C ASN A 281 -10.34 -15.36 -0.89
N ILE A 282 -9.43 -15.93 -1.68
CA ILE A 282 -8.43 -15.19 -2.45
C ILE A 282 -9.00 -14.81 -3.82
N ASP A 283 -8.78 -13.56 -4.22
CA ASP A 283 -9.25 -13.07 -5.51
C ASP A 283 -8.46 -13.65 -6.70
N GLU A 284 -9.14 -13.75 -7.83
CA GLU A 284 -8.61 -14.33 -9.06
C GLU A 284 -7.35 -13.63 -9.59
N ALA A 285 -7.15 -12.35 -9.29
CA ALA A 285 -5.96 -11.64 -9.75
C ALA A 285 -4.70 -12.11 -9.02
N ILE A 286 -4.79 -12.34 -7.71
CA ILE A 286 -3.69 -12.93 -6.92
C ILE A 286 -3.47 -14.38 -7.34
N LYS A 287 -4.53 -15.18 -7.55
CA LYS A 287 -4.39 -16.57 -8.02
C LYS A 287 -3.69 -16.63 -9.38
N TYR A 288 -4.12 -15.82 -10.33
CA TYR A 288 -3.50 -15.70 -11.65
C TYR A 288 -2.02 -15.32 -11.54
N TRP A 289 -1.68 -14.32 -10.70
CA TRP A 289 -0.29 -13.95 -10.47
C TRP A 289 0.53 -15.09 -9.85
N VAL A 290 -0.03 -15.87 -8.91
CA VAL A 290 0.66 -17.04 -8.34
C VAL A 290 0.92 -18.11 -9.40
N GLU A 291 -0.09 -18.45 -10.19
CA GLU A 291 -0.02 -19.48 -11.23
C GLU A 291 0.98 -19.13 -12.33
N HIS A 292 0.98 -17.88 -12.79
CA HIS A 292 1.75 -17.48 -13.97
C HIS A 292 3.10 -16.85 -13.67
N ASP A 293 3.30 -16.22 -12.51
CA ASP A 293 4.54 -15.50 -12.19
C ASP A 293 5.31 -16.16 -11.02
N VAL A 294 4.63 -16.63 -9.96
CA VAL A 294 5.31 -17.13 -8.75
C VAL A 294 5.73 -18.59 -8.86
N LEU A 295 4.80 -19.50 -9.16
CA LEU A 295 5.08 -20.94 -9.20
C LEU A 295 6.15 -21.29 -10.26
N PRO A 296 6.06 -20.78 -11.51
CA PRO A 296 7.09 -21.05 -12.51
C PRO A 296 8.47 -20.56 -12.06
N GLY A 297 8.55 -19.36 -11.46
CA GLY A 297 9.81 -18.82 -10.94
C GLY A 297 10.42 -19.68 -9.83
N ARG A 298 9.60 -20.22 -8.92
CA ARG A 298 10.07 -21.13 -7.85
C ARG A 298 10.53 -22.48 -8.38
N GLU A 299 9.88 -23.00 -9.41
CA GLU A 299 10.25 -24.28 -10.03
C GLU A 299 11.58 -24.16 -10.79
N GLN A 300 11.78 -23.05 -11.51
CA GLN A 300 13.04 -22.75 -12.17
C GLN A 300 14.20 -22.61 -11.17
N GLN A 301 14.02 -21.86 -10.08
CA GLN A 301 15.04 -21.73 -9.03
C GLN A 301 15.43 -23.07 -8.40
N LYS A 302 14.47 -23.99 -8.21
CA LYS A 302 14.76 -25.34 -7.70
C LYS A 302 15.58 -26.16 -8.71
N ALA A 303 15.27 -26.06 -10.00
CA ALA A 303 16.03 -26.73 -11.04
C ALA A 303 17.46 -26.19 -11.12
N ASP A 304 17.63 -24.86 -11.05
CA ASP A 304 18.95 -24.23 -11.09
C ASP A 304 19.81 -24.60 -9.88
N ALA A 305 19.24 -24.59 -8.67
CA ALA A 305 19.95 -25.00 -7.44
C ALA A 305 20.32 -26.49 -7.40
N GLN A 306 19.63 -27.34 -8.17
CA GLN A 306 19.97 -28.77 -8.33
C GLN A 306 21.07 -29.00 -9.38
N ASN A 307 21.31 -28.02 -10.24
CA ASN A 307 22.33 -28.06 -11.31
C ASN A 307 23.61 -27.30 -10.96
N GLU A 308 23.70 -26.66 -9.79
CA GLU A 308 24.95 -26.11 -9.25
C GLU A 308 25.82 -27.24 -8.66
N PRO A 309 27.07 -27.42 -9.13
CA PRO A 309 27.98 -28.50 -8.71
C PRO A 309 28.55 -28.34 -7.30
#